data_AF-A0AAN0RXB6-F1
#
_entry.id   AF-A0AAN0RXB6-F1
#
_cell.length_a   1.000
_cell.length_b   1.000
_cell.length_c   1.000
_cell.angle_alpha   90.00
_cell.angle_beta   90.00
_cell.angle_gamma   90.00
#
_symmetry.space_group_name_H-M   'P 1'
#
loop_
_entity.id
_entity.type
_entity.pdbx_description
1 polymer ?
#
loop_
_entity_poly.entity_id
_entity_poly.type
_entity_poly.pdbx_seq_one_letter_code
_entity_poly.pdbx_strand_id
1 'polypeptide(L)'
;MAGTTTGSGTGAQAKQARGLVALDELADMLRQLGAESAESGDAPINVAPFVDGLKVVSNHIHRMKPLDAEGRELAARHYYAGVFAGACGDDSAVACGVAGRLAQQTGGASPASVRRFAMLARVGRRHGRAFALYSGRRVHA
;
A
#
# COMPACT_ATOMS: atom_id res chain seq x y z
N MET A 1 9.51 51.28 10.01
CA MET A 1 9.03 50.29 10.99
C MET A 1 8.69 49.03 10.24
N ALA A 2 9.20 47.90 10.75
CA ALA A 2 9.17 46.52 10.25
C ALA A 2 7.99 46.14 9.34
N GLY A 3 8.13 45.32 8.29
CA GLY A 3 9.04 44.20 8.09
C GLY A 3 8.19 43.09 7.48
N THR A 4 8.33 42.86 6.18
CA THR A 4 7.67 41.77 5.45
C THR A 4 8.26 40.43 5.87
N THR A 5 7.45 39.44 6.25
CA THR A 5 7.85 38.03 6.10
C THR A 5 6.63 37.15 5.83
N THR A 6 6.53 36.77 4.57
CA THR A 6 5.87 35.60 4.00
C THR A 6 6.37 34.30 4.62
N GLY A 7 5.49 33.30 4.72
CA GLY A 7 5.91 31.90 4.67
C GLY A 7 5.45 31.05 5.84
N SER A 8 4.18 30.64 5.84
CA SER A 8 3.75 29.43 6.54
C SER A 8 3.14 28.49 5.50
N GLY A 9 4.01 27.74 4.84
CA GLY A 9 3.63 26.88 3.73
C GLY A 9 4.74 25.89 3.38
N THR A 10 5.35 25.23 4.38
CA THR A 10 6.40 24.23 4.10
C THR A 10 6.50 23.15 5.19
N GLY A 11 5.42 22.90 5.94
CA GLY A 11 5.36 21.78 6.90
C GLY A 11 4.83 20.46 6.29
N ALA A 12 3.92 20.55 5.30
CA ALA A 12 3.31 19.38 4.67
C ALA A 12 4.14 18.77 3.53
N GLN A 13 4.96 19.57 2.85
CA GLN A 13 5.77 19.12 1.71
C GLN A 13 7.02 18.31 2.13
N ALA A 14 7.59 18.55 3.31
CA ALA A 14 8.77 17.82 3.76
C ALA A 14 8.46 16.37 4.19
N LYS A 15 7.21 16.07 4.57
CA LYS A 15 6.76 14.69 4.90
C LYS A 15 6.44 13.86 3.66
N GLN A 16 6.09 14.52 2.54
CA GLN A 16 5.81 13.87 1.25
C GLN A 16 7.06 13.36 0.52
N ALA A 17 8.27 13.79 0.92
CA ALA A 17 9.51 13.41 0.25
C ALA A 17 10.08 12.02 0.67
N ARG A 18 9.48 11.31 1.63
CA ARG A 18 10.03 10.03 2.17
C ARG A 18 9.04 8.89 2.43
N GLY A 19 7.73 9.16 2.49
CA GLY A 19 6.71 8.12 2.75
C GLY A 19 6.05 7.64 1.45
N LEU A 20 5.77 6.35 1.36
CA LEU A 20 4.90 5.79 0.31
C LEU A 20 3.49 5.76 0.87
N VAL A 21 2.65 6.71 0.46
CA VAL A 21 1.32 6.95 1.03
C VAL A 21 0.47 5.69 0.96
N ALA A 22 0.50 4.99 -0.19
CA ALA A 22 -0.25 3.75 -0.35
C ALA A 22 0.18 2.62 0.62
N LEU A 23 1.44 2.59 1.07
CA LEU A 23 1.87 1.60 2.07
C LEU A 23 1.49 2.03 3.48
N ASP A 24 1.50 3.33 3.77
CA ASP A 24 1.03 3.87 5.05
C ASP A 24 -0.48 3.62 5.23
N GLU A 25 -1.29 3.89 4.20
CA GLU A 25 -2.72 3.57 4.16
C GLU A 25 -2.98 2.08 4.42
N LEU A 26 -2.20 1.20 3.79
CA LEU A 26 -2.32 -0.23 4.01
C LEU A 26 -1.94 -0.64 5.44
N ALA A 27 -0.91 -0.03 6.01
CA ALA A 27 -0.51 -0.30 7.39
C ALA A 27 -1.60 0.13 8.37
N ASP A 28 -2.23 1.28 8.15
CA ASP A 28 -3.30 1.80 9.00
C ASP A 28 -4.54 0.92 8.93
N MET A 29 -4.95 0.49 7.74
CA MET A 29 -6.08 -0.46 7.60
C MET A 29 -5.81 -1.80 8.29
N LEU A 30 -4.58 -2.33 8.19
CA LEU A 30 -4.21 -3.56 8.90
C LEU A 30 -4.30 -3.37 10.42
N ARG A 31 -3.81 -2.25 10.95
CA ARG A 31 -3.92 -1.95 12.39
C ARG A 31 -5.36 -1.80 12.83
N GLN A 32 -6.18 -1.10 12.05
CA GLN A 32 -7.60 -0.94 12.32
C GLN A 32 -8.31 -2.30 12.36
N LEU A 33 -8.07 -3.17 11.38
CA LEU A 33 -8.66 -4.51 11.37
C LEU A 33 -8.23 -5.34 12.59
N GLY A 34 -6.96 -5.24 12.99
CA GLY A 34 -6.46 -5.90 14.20
C GLY A 34 -7.13 -5.40 15.48
N ALA A 35 -7.41 -4.10 15.57
CA ALA A 35 -8.13 -3.50 16.70
C ALA A 35 -9.61 -3.92 16.71
N GLU A 36 -10.31 -3.82 15.58
CA GLU A 36 -11.71 -4.23 15.43
C GLU A 36 -11.90 -5.72 15.77
N SER A 37 -10.95 -6.57 15.38
CA SER A 37 -10.95 -8.00 15.75
C SER A 37 -10.71 -8.25 17.24
N ALA A 38 -9.99 -7.37 17.94
CA ALA A 38 -9.80 -7.52 19.39
C ALA A 38 -11.04 -7.09 20.18
N GLU A 39 -11.84 -6.17 19.63
CA GLU A 39 -13.07 -5.68 20.23
C GLU A 39 -14.26 -6.63 20.05
N SER A 40 -14.24 -7.49 19.01
CA SER A 40 -15.35 -8.42 18.71
C SER A 40 -15.44 -9.63 19.64
N GLY A 41 -14.46 -9.87 20.51
CA GLY A 41 -14.42 -11.01 21.44
C GLY A 41 -13.92 -12.33 20.83
N ASP A 42 -13.64 -12.36 19.53
CA ASP A 42 -12.91 -13.46 18.87
C ASP A 42 -11.41 -13.39 19.20
N ALA A 43 -10.68 -14.47 18.87
CA ALA A 43 -9.22 -14.47 19.01
C ALA A 43 -8.60 -13.35 18.14
N PRO A 44 -7.91 -12.36 18.73
CA PRO A 44 -7.47 -11.16 18.00
C PRO A 44 -6.51 -11.51 16.88
N ILE A 45 -6.74 -10.96 15.70
CA ILE A 45 -5.82 -11.10 14.57
C ILE A 45 -4.54 -10.32 14.86
N ASN A 46 -3.44 -11.03 15.15
CA ASN A 46 -2.12 -10.39 15.22
C ASN A 46 -1.65 -9.95 13.83
N VAL A 47 -1.74 -8.64 13.56
CA VAL A 47 -1.37 -8.02 12.29
C VAL A 47 0.09 -7.53 12.22
N ALA A 48 0.83 -7.56 13.33
CA ALA A 48 2.18 -7.00 13.40
C ALA A 48 3.15 -7.55 12.34
N PRO A 49 3.18 -8.87 12.04
CA PRO A 49 4.06 -9.41 11.01
C PRO A 49 3.77 -8.85 9.61
N PHE A 50 2.51 -8.54 9.31
CA PHE A 50 2.10 -7.98 8.02
C PHE A 50 2.51 -6.51 7.91
N VAL A 51 2.31 -5.73 8.99
CA VAL A 51 2.75 -4.33 9.07
C VAL A 51 4.27 -4.21 8.95
N ASP A 52 5.04 -5.07 9.62
CA ASP A 52 6.49 -5.08 9.51
C ASP A 52 6.98 -5.48 8.11
N GLY A 53 6.27 -6.41 7.45
CA GLY A 53 6.52 -6.76 6.05
C GLY A 53 6.43 -5.57 5.10
N LEU A 54 5.58 -4.58 5.38
CA LEU A 54 5.45 -3.38 4.55
C LEU A 54 6.72 -2.51 4.58
N LYS A 55 7.50 -2.53 5.67
CA LYS A 55 8.80 -1.84 5.73
C LYS A 55 9.79 -2.43 4.71
N VAL A 56 9.77 -3.75 4.55
CA VAL A 56 10.62 -4.44 3.57
C VAL A 56 10.21 -4.06 2.14
N VAL A 57 8.91 -4.01 1.87
CA VAL A 57 8.38 -3.59 0.56
C VAL A 57 8.72 -2.13 0.27
N SER A 58 8.57 -1.25 1.26
CA SER A 58 8.94 0.17 1.14
C SER A 58 10.41 0.33 0.77
N ASN A 59 11.31 -0.35 1.49
CA ASN A 59 12.74 -0.33 1.19
C ASN A 59 13.06 -0.86 -0.21
N HIS A 60 12.34 -1.90 -0.67
CA HIS A 60 12.50 -2.45 -2.01
C HIS A 60 12.10 -1.43 -3.09
N ILE A 61 10.97 -0.75 -2.93
CA ILE A 61 10.49 0.28 -3.87
C ILE A 61 11.46 1.47 -3.93
N HIS A 62 11.96 1.95 -2.78
CA HIS A 62 12.95 3.03 -2.74
C HIS A 62 14.27 2.69 -3.46
N ARG A 63 14.65 1.41 -3.50
CA ARG A 63 15.85 0.93 -4.19
C ARG A 63 15.63 0.74 -5.70
N MET A 64 14.40 0.78 -6.19
CA MET A 64 14.12 0.66 -7.62
C MET A 64 14.56 1.93 -8.38
N LYS A 65 15.46 1.76 -9.34
CA LYS A 65 15.87 2.83 -10.27
C LYS A 65 15.45 2.48 -11.71
N PRO A 66 15.12 3.49 -12.54
CA PRO A 66 15.03 4.92 -12.24
C PRO A 66 13.58 5.33 -11.94
N LEU A 67 13.06 5.06 -10.74
CA LEU A 67 11.77 5.63 -10.30
C LEU A 67 12.02 6.91 -9.51
N ASP A 68 11.31 7.98 -9.87
CA ASP A 68 11.19 9.22 -9.10
C ASP A 68 10.16 9.05 -7.97
N ALA A 69 9.81 10.12 -7.28
CA ALA A 69 8.86 10.06 -6.16
C ALA A 69 7.48 9.58 -6.61
N GLU A 70 6.96 10.12 -7.71
CA GLU A 70 5.65 9.74 -8.26
C GLU A 70 5.65 8.28 -8.76
N GLY A 71 6.69 7.85 -9.47
CA GLY A 71 6.83 6.48 -9.93
C GLY A 71 6.96 5.47 -8.78
N ARG A 72 7.57 5.85 -7.65
CA ARG A 72 7.63 5.02 -6.44
C ARG A 72 6.28 4.92 -5.75
N GLU A 73 5.54 6.02 -5.64
CA GLU A 73 4.18 6.01 -5.11
C GLU A 73 3.24 5.18 -6.00
N LEU A 74 3.35 5.31 -7.33
CA LEU A 74 2.57 4.50 -8.26
C LEU A 74 2.92 3.00 -8.11
N ALA A 75 4.21 2.67 -7.98
CA ALA A 75 4.66 1.32 -7.63
C ALA A 75 4.03 0.80 -6.33
N ALA A 76 3.97 1.63 -5.28
CA ALA A 76 3.33 1.30 -4.01
C ALA A 76 1.82 1.06 -4.19
N ARG A 77 1.13 1.86 -5.01
CA ARG A 77 -0.29 1.65 -5.33
C ARG A 77 -0.56 0.36 -6.08
N HIS A 78 0.34 -0.04 -6.98
CA HIS A 78 0.24 -1.35 -7.64
C HIS A 78 0.41 -2.51 -6.65
N TYR A 79 1.35 -2.40 -5.71
CA TYR A 79 1.47 -3.37 -4.62
C TYR A 79 0.18 -3.42 -3.78
N TYR A 80 -0.33 -2.26 -3.35
CA TYR A 80 -1.59 -2.13 -2.61
C TYR A 80 -2.76 -2.81 -3.33
N ALA A 81 -2.95 -2.51 -4.62
CA ALA A 81 -4.01 -3.10 -5.43
C ALA A 81 -3.88 -4.62 -5.52
N GLY A 82 -2.64 -5.11 -5.64
CA GLY A 82 -2.32 -6.52 -5.55
C GLY A 82 -2.81 -7.13 -4.25
N VAL A 83 -2.51 -6.51 -3.10
CA VAL A 83 -2.93 -6.99 -1.77
C VAL A 83 -4.44 -7.12 -1.69
N PHE A 84 -5.20 -6.12 -2.14
CA PHE A 84 -6.67 -6.19 -2.16
C PHE A 84 -7.20 -7.30 -3.05
N ALA A 85 -6.68 -7.44 -4.27
CA ALA A 85 -7.09 -8.52 -5.18
C ALA A 85 -6.76 -9.90 -4.59
N GLY A 86 -5.62 -10.02 -3.90
CA GLY A 86 -5.23 -11.24 -3.21
C GLY A 86 -6.12 -11.58 -2.01
N ALA A 87 -6.51 -10.58 -1.22
CA ALA A 87 -7.28 -10.78 0.01
C ALA A 87 -8.79 -10.93 -0.26
N CYS A 88 -9.34 -10.15 -1.19
CA CYS A 88 -10.77 -10.11 -1.50
C CYS A 88 -11.19 -10.98 -2.68
N GLY A 89 -10.22 -11.53 -3.43
CA GLY A 89 -10.47 -12.20 -4.71
C GLY A 89 -10.30 -11.24 -5.89
N ASP A 90 -9.82 -11.80 -7.00
CA ASP A 90 -9.44 -11.02 -8.19
C ASP A 90 -10.65 -10.42 -8.92
N ASP A 91 -11.83 -11.06 -8.78
CA ASP A 91 -13.09 -10.63 -9.39
C ASP A 91 -13.92 -9.69 -8.49
N SER A 92 -13.40 -9.34 -7.31
CA SER A 92 -14.08 -8.40 -6.40
C SER A 92 -14.24 -7.04 -7.08
N ALA A 93 -15.43 -6.44 -6.95
CA ALA A 93 -15.72 -5.09 -7.47
C ALA A 93 -14.69 -4.05 -6.99
N VAL A 94 -14.21 -4.20 -5.75
CA VAL A 94 -13.17 -3.35 -5.17
C VAL A 94 -11.84 -3.55 -5.90
N ALA A 95 -11.41 -4.80 -6.09
CA ALA A 95 -10.17 -5.13 -6.78
C ALA A 95 -10.16 -4.63 -8.22
N CYS A 96 -11.26 -4.83 -8.96
CA CYS A 96 -11.46 -4.34 -10.31
C CYS A 96 -11.44 -2.81 -10.38
N GLY A 97 -12.14 -2.13 -9.45
CA GLY A 97 -12.19 -0.66 -9.39
C GLY A 97 -10.83 -0.02 -9.07
N VAL A 98 -10.02 -0.64 -8.21
CA VAL A 98 -8.65 -0.18 -7.92
C VAL A 98 -7.73 -0.43 -9.12
N ALA A 99 -7.79 -1.61 -9.73
CA ALA A 99 -6.99 -1.94 -10.91
C ALA A 99 -7.29 -1.03 -12.11
N GLY A 100 -8.56 -0.72 -12.36
CA GLY A 100 -8.98 0.17 -13.44
C GLY A 100 -8.45 1.60 -13.28
N ARG A 101 -8.50 2.17 -12.07
CA ARG A 101 -7.93 3.50 -11.79
C ARG A 101 -6.42 3.53 -11.98
N LEU A 102 -5.72 2.47 -11.61
CA LEU A 102 -4.26 2.40 -11.80
C LEU A 102 -3.86 2.23 -13.27
N ALA A 103 -4.62 1.47 -14.05
CA ALA A 103 -4.39 1.34 -15.48
C ALA A 103 -4.41 2.71 -16.18
N GLN A 104 -5.33 3.60 -15.78
CA GLN A 104 -5.39 4.98 -16.28
C GLN A 104 -4.16 5.80 -15.84
N GLN A 105 -3.71 5.66 -14.60
CA GLN A 105 -2.53 6.36 -14.07
C GLN A 105 -1.20 5.89 -14.68
N THR A 106 -1.16 4.66 -15.21
CA THR A 106 0.05 4.12 -15.87
C THR A 106 0.23 4.53 -17.33
N GLY A 107 -0.71 5.26 -17.94
CA GLY A 107 -0.73 5.55 -19.37
C GLY A 107 0.51 6.29 -19.92
N GLY A 108 1.28 6.98 -19.08
CA GLY A 108 2.53 7.66 -19.44
C GLY A 108 3.82 6.94 -19.01
N ALA A 109 3.73 5.76 -18.37
CA ALA A 109 4.88 5.10 -17.79
C ALA A 109 5.73 4.34 -18.83
N SER A 110 7.05 4.34 -18.64
CA SER A 110 7.95 3.56 -19.50
C SER A 110 7.64 2.04 -19.42
N PRO A 111 7.91 1.26 -20.49
CA PRO A 111 7.70 -0.20 -20.46
C PRO A 111 8.43 -0.91 -19.31
N ALA A 112 9.61 -0.41 -18.93
CA ALA A 112 10.37 -0.96 -17.80
C ALA A 112 9.67 -0.67 -16.46
N SER A 113 9.08 0.52 -16.29
CA SER A 113 8.29 0.87 -15.10
C SER A 113 7.02 0.01 -15.02
N VAL A 114 6.31 -0.16 -16.13
CA VAL A 114 5.11 -1.02 -16.21
C VAL A 114 5.43 -2.46 -15.77
N ARG A 115 6.57 -3.02 -16.19
CA ARG A 115 7.01 -4.36 -15.74
C ARG A 115 7.26 -4.42 -14.23
N ARG A 116 7.87 -3.38 -13.64
CA ARG A 116 8.09 -3.30 -12.18
C ARG A 116 6.77 -3.18 -11.42
N PHE A 117 5.84 -2.39 -11.93
CA PHE A 117 4.50 -2.25 -11.36
C PHE A 117 3.73 -3.57 -11.37
N ALA A 118 3.75 -4.28 -12.50
CA ALA A 118 3.14 -5.60 -12.60
C ALA A 118 3.78 -6.62 -11.65
N MET A 119 5.10 -6.57 -11.46
CA MET A 119 5.80 -7.41 -10.48
C MET A 119 5.34 -7.10 -9.05
N LEU A 120 5.27 -5.82 -8.67
CA LEU A 120 4.80 -5.41 -7.35
C LEU A 120 3.34 -5.80 -7.10
N ALA A 121 2.46 -5.67 -8.10
CA ALA A 121 1.08 -6.14 -7.99
C ALA A 121 1.00 -7.66 -7.75
N ARG A 122 1.87 -8.46 -8.38
CA ARG A 122 1.94 -9.91 -8.14
C ARG A 122 2.44 -10.24 -6.74
N VAL A 123 3.44 -9.53 -6.24
CA VAL A 123 3.93 -9.68 -4.86
C VAL A 123 2.83 -9.31 -3.87
N GLY A 124 2.17 -8.17 -4.06
CA GLY A 124 1.02 -7.75 -3.27
C GLY A 124 -0.07 -8.81 -3.23
N ARG A 125 -0.43 -9.39 -4.38
CA ARG A 125 -1.43 -10.47 -4.46
C ARG A 125 -1.07 -11.68 -3.63
N ARG A 126 0.19 -12.11 -3.65
CA ARG A 126 0.66 -13.21 -2.81
C ARG A 126 0.54 -12.88 -1.33
N HIS A 127 0.91 -11.67 -0.93
CA HIS A 127 0.80 -11.22 0.45
C HIS A 127 -0.66 -11.12 0.91
N GLY A 128 -1.55 -10.57 0.07
CA GLY A 128 -2.99 -10.50 0.34
C GLY A 128 -3.62 -11.88 0.54
N ARG A 129 -3.27 -12.87 -0.31
CA ARG A 129 -3.72 -14.26 -0.15
C ARG A 129 -3.20 -14.87 1.15
N ALA A 130 -1.91 -14.66 1.47
CA ALA A 130 -1.33 -15.15 2.71
C ALA A 130 -2.02 -14.55 3.94
N PHE A 131 -2.35 -13.26 3.90
CA PHE A 131 -3.11 -12.60 4.94
C PHE A 131 -4.53 -13.17 5.08
N ALA A 132 -5.28 -13.31 4.00
CA ALA A 132 -6.63 -13.88 4.02
C ALA A 132 -6.65 -15.33 4.52
N LEU A 133 -5.64 -16.13 4.18
CA LEU A 133 -5.49 -17.49 4.72
C LEU A 133 -5.18 -17.47 6.23
N TYR A 134 -4.35 -16.53 6.68
CA TYR A 134 -4.01 -16.38 8.09
C TYR A 134 -5.22 -15.93 8.92
N SER A 135 -5.97 -14.93 8.45
CA SER A 135 -7.18 -14.46 9.12
C SER A 135 -8.31 -15.49 9.06
N GLY A 136 -8.53 -16.14 7.91
CA GLY A 136 -9.57 -17.17 7.76
C GLY A 136 -9.35 -18.42 8.62
N ARG A 137 -8.09 -18.83 8.84
CA ARG A 137 -7.76 -19.92 9.78
C ARG A 137 -8.09 -19.59 11.23
N ARG A 138 -8.21 -18.30 11.60
CA ARG A 138 -8.52 -17.84 12.96
C ARG A 138 -10.03 -17.67 13.20
N VAL A 139 -10.81 -17.45 12.15
CA VAL A 139 -12.29 -17.35 12.25
C VAL A 139 -12.95 -18.73 12.42
N HIS A 140 -12.25 -19.81 12.04
CA HIS A 140 -12.74 -21.19 12.16
C HIS A 140 -12.02 -22.02 13.23
N ALA A 141 -11.16 -21.41 14.05
CA ALA A 141 -10.42 -22.06 15.12
C ALA A 141 -10.96 -21.63 16.49
#